data_AF-Q54ZW2-F1
#
_entry.id   AF-Q54ZW2-F1
#
_cell.length_a   1.000
_cell.length_b   1.000
_cell.length_c   1.000
_cell.angle_alpha   90.00
_cell.angle_beta   90.00
_cell.angle_gamma   90.00
#
_symmetry.space_group_name_H-M   'P 1'
#
loop_
_entity.id
_entity.type
_entity.pdbx_description
1 polymer ?
#
loop_
_entity_poly.entity_id
_entity_poly.type
_entity_poly.pdbx_seq_one_letter_code
_entity_poly.pdbx_strand_id
1 'polypeptide(L)'
;MKKALELDFGSIAGFQQKFSQSASALNVPGFTWLVFHDKALRIITTFGSGSPLKLQNCHPILCLDLFEHAYVSDHGDKNKYIANFWSCINWKFVEAKFLNALVSDREYKLRLESLVGKQSHAFEQFLDSQSNN
;
A
#
# COMPACT_ATOMS: atom_id res chain seq x y z
N MET A 1 -9.19 2.46 0.51
CA MET A 1 -7.83 1.88 0.33
C MET A 1 -7.82 0.49 -0.33
N LYS A 2 -8.58 -0.51 0.17
CA LYS A 2 -8.50 -1.91 -0.32
C LYS A 2 -8.56 -2.07 -1.84
N LYS A 3 -9.52 -1.40 -2.49
CA LYS A 3 -9.68 -1.43 -3.96
C LYS A 3 -8.51 -0.84 -4.73
N ALA A 4 -7.85 0.18 -4.19
CA ALA A 4 -6.64 0.76 -4.79
C ALA A 4 -5.48 -0.25 -4.75
N LEU A 5 -5.31 -0.94 -3.61
CA LEU A 5 -4.31 -1.99 -3.49
C LEU A 5 -4.60 -3.17 -4.43
N GLU A 6 -5.86 -3.60 -4.52
CA GLU A 6 -6.29 -4.64 -5.48
C GLU A 6 -6.05 -4.21 -6.94
N LEU A 7 -6.31 -2.94 -7.25
CA LEU A 7 -6.12 -2.39 -8.59
C LEU A 7 -4.65 -2.38 -9.02
N ASP A 8 -3.75 -1.94 -8.15
CA ASP A 8 -2.35 -1.72 -8.51
C ASP A 8 -1.44 -2.94 -8.23
N PHE A 9 -1.86 -3.84 -7.33
CA PHE A 9 -1.08 -5.02 -6.94
C PHE A 9 -1.79 -6.37 -7.19
N GLY A 10 -3.03 -6.35 -7.66
CA GLY A 10 -3.84 -7.54 -7.94
C GLY A 10 -4.62 -8.05 -6.72
N SER A 11 -4.04 -7.96 -5.52
CA SER A 11 -4.71 -8.29 -4.26
C SER A 11 -3.98 -7.66 -3.07
N ILE A 12 -4.63 -7.62 -1.90
CA ILE A 12 -3.98 -7.20 -0.64
C ILE A 12 -2.80 -8.13 -0.31
N ALA A 13 -2.95 -9.44 -0.51
CA ALA A 13 -1.87 -10.40 -0.31
C ALA A 13 -0.72 -10.16 -1.30
N GLY A 14 -1.03 -9.89 -2.57
CA GLY A 14 -0.03 -9.54 -3.59
C GLY A 14 0.73 -8.26 -3.26
N PHE A 15 0.04 -7.25 -2.70
CA PHE A 15 0.68 -6.05 -2.17
C PHE A 15 1.64 -6.37 -1.02
N GLN A 16 1.17 -7.09 0.01
CA GLN A 16 1.99 -7.44 1.17
C GLN A 16 3.22 -8.26 0.78
N GLN A 17 3.06 -9.20 -0.15
CA GLN A 17 4.15 -10.00 -0.69
C GLN A 17 5.20 -9.12 -1.39
N LYS A 18 4.79 -8.28 -2.34
CA LYS A 18 5.71 -7.40 -3.08
C LYS A 18 6.42 -6.41 -2.16
N PHE A 19 5.71 -5.84 -1.19
CA PHE A 19 6.29 -4.89 -0.24
C PHE A 19 7.32 -5.59 0.66
N SER A 20 6.98 -6.76 1.20
CA SER A 20 7.89 -7.56 2.03
C SER A 20 9.12 -8.01 1.24
N GLN A 21 8.95 -8.44 -0.02
CA GLN A 21 10.07 -8.81 -0.89
C GLN A 21 11.01 -7.63 -1.15
N SER A 22 10.46 -6.45 -1.45
CA SER A 22 11.24 -5.22 -1.63
C SER A 22 12.02 -4.85 -0.37
N ALA A 23 11.42 -5.01 0.82
CA ALA A 23 12.08 -4.77 2.09
C ALA A 23 13.16 -5.80 2.42
N SER A 24 12.89 -7.10 2.22
CA SER A 24 13.87 -8.17 2.45
C SER A 24 15.09 -8.04 1.54
N ALA A 25 14.91 -7.55 0.30
CA ALA A 25 15.99 -7.36 -0.67
C ALA A 25 16.95 -6.20 -0.34
N LEU A 26 16.59 -5.28 0.57
CA LEU A 26 17.46 -4.17 0.97
C LEU A 26 18.56 -4.64 1.92
N ASN A 27 19.79 -4.75 1.41
CA ASN A 27 20.98 -5.15 2.19
C ASN A 27 21.84 -3.97 2.65
N VAL A 28 21.38 -2.75 2.40
CA VAL A 28 22.00 -1.52 2.90
C VAL A 28 20.96 -0.75 3.71
N PRO A 29 21.38 0.05 4.71
CA PRO A 29 20.44 0.84 5.51
C PRO A 29 19.56 1.73 4.64
N GLY A 30 18.26 1.76 4.92
CA GLY A 30 17.30 2.45 4.09
C GLY A 30 15.86 2.17 4.48
N PHE A 31 14.95 2.36 3.53
CA PHE A 31 13.51 2.32 3.75
C PHE A 31 12.78 1.69 2.55
N THR A 32 11.69 0.99 2.82
CA THR A 32 10.69 0.61 1.81
C THR A 32 9.42 1.42 2.01
N TRP A 33 8.91 1.99 0.93
CA TRP A 33 7.76 2.89 0.96
C TRP A 33 6.63 2.35 0.09
N LEU A 34 5.39 2.52 0.55
CA LEU A 34 4.23 2.61 -0.33
C LEU A 34 4.04 4.10 -0.61
N VAL A 35 3.97 4.45 -1.88
CA VAL A 35 3.75 5.82 -2.33
C VAL A 35 2.58 5.86 -3.31
N PHE A 36 1.90 6.99 -3.41
CA PHE A 36 1.06 7.32 -4.56
C PHE A 36 1.87 8.24 -5.47
N HIS A 37 2.18 7.78 -6.67
CA HIS A 37 3.04 8.50 -7.63
C HIS A 37 2.70 8.09 -9.06
N ASP A 38 2.63 9.05 -9.97
CA ASP A 38 2.25 8.83 -11.38
C ASP A 38 0.96 8.02 -11.51
N LYS A 39 -0.11 8.50 -10.85
CA LYS A 39 -1.46 7.95 -10.89
C LYS A 39 -1.56 6.46 -10.51
N ALA A 40 -0.69 5.98 -9.62
CA ALA A 40 -0.72 4.62 -9.12
C ALA A 40 -0.12 4.52 -7.72
N LEU A 41 -0.57 3.54 -6.93
CA LEU A 41 0.18 3.08 -5.78
C LEU A 41 1.41 2.30 -6.25
N ARG A 42 2.58 2.64 -5.70
CA ARG A 42 3.87 2.04 -6.04
C ARG A 42 4.64 1.69 -4.78
N ILE A 43 5.43 0.63 -4.88
CA ILE A 43 6.43 0.29 -3.87
C ILE A 43 7.76 0.83 -4.37
N ILE A 44 8.45 1.63 -3.57
CA ILE A 44 9.79 2.13 -3.88
C ILE A 44 10.70 1.94 -2.67
N THR A 45 12.01 2.01 -2.90
CA THR A 45 13.02 1.99 -1.84
C THR A 45 13.85 3.25 -1.86
N THR A 46 14.32 3.67 -0.68
CA THR A 46 15.35 4.70 -0.55
C THR A 46 16.47 4.17 0.35
N PHE A 47 17.66 4.74 0.20
CA PHE A 47 18.87 4.32 0.93
C PHE A 47 19.38 5.46 1.80
N GLY A 48 20.05 5.14 2.91
CA GLY A 48 20.57 6.14 3.84
C GLY A 48 19.47 7.12 4.27
N SER A 49 19.72 8.42 4.18
CA SER A 49 18.73 9.47 4.47
C SER A 49 17.82 9.83 3.28
N GLY A 50 17.73 8.97 2.27
CA GLY A 50 16.92 9.19 1.08
C GLY A 50 15.41 9.24 1.40
N SER A 51 14.68 10.09 0.67
CA SER A 51 13.24 10.28 0.87
C SER A 51 12.49 10.36 -0.47
N PRO A 52 11.30 9.72 -0.59
CA PRO A 52 10.39 9.88 -1.73
C PRO A 52 9.99 11.33 -2.01
N LEU A 53 10.06 12.23 -1.02
CA LEU A 53 9.66 13.64 -1.16
C LEU A 53 10.54 14.42 -2.14
N LYS A 54 11.69 13.87 -2.54
CA LYS A 54 12.53 14.44 -3.62
C LYS A 54 11.95 14.20 -5.01
N LEU A 55 11.02 13.26 -5.15
CA LEU A 55 10.31 12.97 -6.39
C LEU A 55 9.11 13.91 -6.50
N GLN A 56 8.99 14.58 -7.65
CA GLN A 56 7.87 15.48 -7.92
C GLN A 56 6.55 14.69 -7.90
N ASN A 57 5.51 15.25 -7.26
CA ASN A 57 4.18 14.63 -7.18
C ASN A 57 4.16 13.21 -6.57
N CYS A 58 5.15 12.88 -5.74
CA CYS A 58 5.21 11.61 -5.02
C CYS A 58 4.69 11.79 -3.59
N HIS A 59 3.67 11.04 -3.22
CA HIS A 59 3.01 11.13 -1.93
C HIS A 59 3.30 9.88 -1.09
N PRO A 60 4.11 9.97 -0.03
CA PRO A 60 4.41 8.82 0.83
C PRO A 60 3.18 8.42 1.67
N ILE A 61 2.86 7.13 1.67
CA ILE A 61 1.65 6.57 2.30
C ILE A 61 1.99 5.67 3.48
N LEU A 62 2.95 4.77 3.31
CA LEU A 62 3.45 3.86 4.35
C LEU A 62 4.97 3.75 4.23
N CYS A 63 5.67 3.63 5.37
CA CYS A 63 7.12 3.49 5.42
C CYS A 63 7.48 2.32 6.34
N LEU A 64 8.47 1.53 5.92
CA LEU A 64 9.18 0.57 6.75
C LEU A 64 10.65 0.97 6.82
N ASP A 65 11.12 1.25 8.02
CA ASP A 65 12.53 1.56 8.32
C ASP A 65 13.34 0.27 8.41
N LEU A 66 14.41 0.16 7.63
CA LEU A 66 15.25 -1.03 7.54
C LEU A 66 16.67 -0.75 8.00
N PHE A 67 16.89 0.29 8.79
CA PHE A 67 18.11 0.42 9.57
C PHE A 67 18.12 -0.63 10.69
N GLU A 68 19.28 -1.24 10.95
CA GLU A 68 19.42 -2.29 11.96
C GLU A 68 18.94 -1.84 13.36
N HIS A 69 19.16 -0.57 13.71
CA HIS A 69 18.70 -0.02 14.98
C HIS A 69 17.17 0.03 15.13
N ALA A 70 16.41 -0.07 14.02
CA ALA A 70 14.96 -0.12 14.06
C ALA A 70 14.42 -1.50 14.47
N TYR A 71 15.23 -2.57 14.37
CA TYR A 71 14.71 -3.93 14.56
C TYR A 71 15.60 -4.91 15.32
N VAL A 72 16.90 -4.67 15.47
CA VAL A 72 17.82 -5.65 16.07
C VAL A 72 17.43 -5.99 17.51
N SER A 73 17.08 -5.00 18.32
CA SER A 73 16.75 -5.22 19.74
C SER A 73 15.49 -6.05 19.95
N ASP A 74 14.43 -5.80 19.17
CA ASP A 74 13.12 -6.42 19.38
C ASP A 74 12.93 -7.73 18.59
N HIS A 75 13.61 -7.86 17.45
CA HIS A 75 13.37 -8.96 16.51
C HIS A 75 14.60 -9.79 16.18
N GLY A 76 15.81 -9.29 16.46
CA GLY A 76 17.09 -9.95 16.16
C GLY A 76 17.45 -9.98 14.68
N ASP A 77 16.50 -10.28 13.80
CA ASP A 77 16.68 -10.30 12.35
C ASP A 77 15.58 -9.56 11.57
N LYS A 78 15.97 -9.08 10.39
CA LYS A 78 15.15 -8.25 9.50
C LYS A 78 13.87 -8.95 9.03
N ASN A 79 13.91 -10.27 8.82
CA ASN A 79 12.75 -10.99 8.29
C ASN A 79 11.65 -11.14 9.34
N LYS A 80 12.02 -11.41 10.60
CA LYS A 80 11.06 -11.40 11.73
C LYS A 80 10.42 -10.02 11.90
N TYR A 81 11.21 -8.95 11.77
CA TYR A 81 10.71 -7.59 11.84
C TYR A 81 9.72 -7.26 10.71
N ILE A 82 10.06 -7.59 9.45
CA ILE A 82 9.17 -7.41 8.30
C ILE A 82 7.86 -8.22 8.48
N ALA A 83 7.94 -9.45 9.01
CA ALA A 83 6.76 -10.25 9.28
C ALA A 83 5.87 -9.61 10.36
N ASN A 84 6.46 -9.11 11.45
CA ASN A 84 5.75 -8.46 12.54
C ASN A 84 5.14 -7.11 12.13
N PHE A 85 5.81 -6.35 11.27
CA PHE A 85 5.41 -5.01 10.80
C PHE A 85 3.95 -4.95 10.38
N TRP A 86 3.46 -5.97 9.64
CA TRP A 86 2.09 -6.01 9.13
C TRP A 86 1.00 -5.95 10.21
N SER A 87 1.30 -6.41 11.43
CA SER A 87 0.39 -6.39 12.57
C SER A 87 0.37 -5.04 13.31
N CYS A 88 1.40 -4.20 13.12
CA CYS A 88 1.57 -2.94 13.84
C CYS A 88 1.06 -1.71 13.08
N ILE A 89 0.64 -1.86 11.82
CA ILE A 89 0.27 -0.73 10.96
C ILE A 89 -1.08 -0.14 11.39
N ASN A 90 -1.09 1.19 11.59
CA ASN A 90 -2.33 1.95 11.70
C ASN A 90 -2.95 2.16 10.30
N TRP A 91 -3.76 1.19 9.87
CA TRP A 91 -4.39 1.21 8.54
C TRP A 91 -5.36 2.38 8.32
N LYS A 92 -5.99 2.92 9.38
CA LYS A 92 -6.82 4.13 9.27
C LYS A 92 -5.99 5.34 8.87
N PHE A 93 -4.79 5.47 9.43
CA PHE A 93 -3.86 6.54 9.09
C PHE A 93 -3.30 6.38 7.68
N VAL A 94 -2.95 5.16 7.27
CA VAL A 94 -2.55 4.81 5.89
C VAL A 94 -3.62 5.22 4.89
N GLU A 95 -4.88 4.89 5.17
CA GLU A 95 -6.01 5.28 4.32
C GLU A 95 -6.19 6.80 4.27
N ALA A 96 -6.09 7.51 5.41
CA ALA A 96 -6.17 8.97 5.42
C ALA A 96 -5.06 9.63 4.59
N LYS A 97 -3.82 9.14 4.67
CA LYS A 97 -2.71 9.62 3.84
C LYS A 97 -2.97 9.41 2.36
N PHE A 98 -3.51 8.24 2.00
CA PHE A 98 -3.88 7.94 0.63
C PHE A 98 -5.01 8.83 0.12
N LEU A 99 -6.08 9.01 0.91
CA LEU A 99 -7.19 9.89 0.53
C LEU A 99 -6.74 11.34 0.32
N ASN A 100 -5.83 11.84 1.16
CA ASN A 100 -5.23 13.17 0.96
C ASN A 100 -4.44 13.27 -0.34
N ALA A 101 -3.69 12.22 -0.71
CA ALA A 101 -2.96 12.18 -1.99
C ALA A 101 -3.91 12.11 -3.21
N LEU A 102 -5.08 11.49 -3.06
CA LEU A 102 -6.08 11.39 -4.13
C LEU A 102 -6.81 12.71 -4.42
N VAL A 103 -6.79 13.68 -3.51
CA VAL A 103 -7.49 14.97 -3.72
C VAL A 103 -7.01 15.65 -5.01
N SER A 104 -5.74 15.48 -5.38
CA SER A 104 -5.16 16.02 -6.62
C SER A 104 -5.34 15.14 -7.86
N ASP A 105 -5.89 13.93 -7.75
CA ASP A 105 -6.02 12.98 -8.87
C ASP A 105 -7.47 12.52 -9.10
N ARG A 106 -8.20 13.35 -9.84
CA ARG A 106 -9.59 13.07 -10.21
C ARG A 106 -9.73 11.81 -11.07
N GLU A 107 -8.77 11.56 -11.96
CA GLU A 107 -8.85 10.41 -12.88
C GLU A 107 -8.73 9.10 -12.12
N TYR A 108 -7.76 8.99 -11.20
CA TYR A 108 -7.63 7.82 -10.35
C TYR A 108 -8.84 7.63 -9.45
N LYS A 109 -9.39 8.71 -8.89
CA LYS A 109 -10.62 8.66 -8.08
C LYS A 109 -11.80 8.10 -8.88
N LEU A 110 -12.02 8.57 -10.11
CA LEU A 110 -13.08 8.07 -10.99
C LEU A 110 -12.88 6.59 -11.34
N ARG A 111 -11.62 6.17 -11.58
CA ARG A 111 -11.29 4.76 -11.82
C ARG A 111 -11.69 3.90 -10.62
N LEU A 112 -11.36 4.33 -9.40
CA LEU A 112 -11.78 3.62 -8.18
C LEU A 112 -13.31 3.57 -8.01
N GLU A 113 -13.99 4.70 -8.22
CA GLU A 113 -15.46 4.78 -8.13
C GLU A 113 -16.13 3.82 -9.12
N SER A 114 -15.62 3.72 -10.35
CA SER A 114 -16.13 2.78 -11.36
C SER A 114 -15.96 1.30 -10.94
N LEU A 115 -14.87 0.97 -10.23
CA LEU A 115 -14.62 -0.39 -9.74
C LEU A 115 -15.54 -0.75 -8.57
N VAL A 116 -15.81 0.21 -7.70
CA VAL A 116 -16.76 0.04 -6.58
C VAL A 116 -18.18 -0.10 -7.12
N GLY A 117 -18.60 0.76 -8.04
CA GLY A 117 -19.94 0.72 -8.63
C GLY A 117 -20.24 -0.58 -9.38
N LYS A 118 -19.27 -1.14 -10.11
CA LYS A 118 -19.41 -2.44 -10.78
C LYS A 118 -19.66 -3.59 -9.79
N GLN A 119 -19.07 -3.55 -8.60
CA GLN A 119 -19.36 -4.56 -7.57
C GLN A 119 -20.74 -4.38 -6.95
N SER A 120 -21.18 -3.15 -6.69
CA SER A 120 -22.55 -2.91 -6.22
C SER A 120 -23.56 -3.46 -7.22
N HIS A 121 -23.41 -3.15 -8.50
CA HIS A 121 -24.32 -3.68 -9.53
C HIS A 121 -24.29 -5.21 -9.61
N ALA A 122 -23.10 -5.83 -9.58
CA ALA A 122 -22.98 -7.29 -9.60
C ALA A 122 -23.57 -7.96 -8.34
N PHE A 123 -23.48 -7.29 -7.18
CA PHE A 123 -24.05 -7.79 -5.93
C PHE A 123 -25.57 -7.70 -5.92
N GLU A 124 -26.15 -6.59 -6.38
CA GLU A 124 -27.62 -6.47 -6.53
C GLU A 124 -28.16 -7.54 -7.49
N GLN A 125 -27.52 -7.74 -8.65
CA GLN A 125 -27.90 -8.80 -9.60
C GLN A 125 -27.83 -10.20 -8.98
N PHE A 126 -26.84 -10.44 -8.11
CA PHE A 126 -26.74 -11.70 -7.38
C PHE A 126 -27.91 -11.86 -6.39
N LEU A 127 -28.24 -10.84 -5.60
CA LEU A 127 -29.38 -10.90 -4.67
C LEU A 127 -30.70 -11.12 -5.40
N ASP A 128 -30.94 -10.42 -6.51
CA ASP A 128 -32.13 -10.60 -7.35
C ASP A 128 -32.24 -12.03 -7.92
N SER A 129 -31.12 -12.70 -8.17
CA SER A 129 -31.11 -14.10 -8.62
C SER A 129 -31.48 -15.10 -7.52
N GLN A 130 -31.20 -14.76 -6.25
CA GLN A 130 -31.52 -15.63 -5.11
C GLN A 130 -32.96 -15.44 -4.63
N SER A 131 -33.56 -14.25 -4.82
CA SER A 131 -34.97 -14.02 -4.48
C SER A 131 -35.96 -14.62 -5.47
N ASN A 132 -35.51 -14.91 -6.69
CA ASN A 132 -36.33 -15.51 -7.75
C ASN A 132 -36.27 -17.06 -7.78
N ASN A 133 -35.65 -17.69 -6.79
CA ASN A 133 -35.61 -19.15 -6.60
C ASN A 133 -36.19 -19.53 -5.24
#